data_AF-A0A2K9NS96-F1
#
_entry.id   AF-A0A2K9NS96-F1
#
_cell.length_a   1.000
_cell.length_b   1.000
_cell.length_c   1.000
_cell.angle_alpha   90.00
_cell.angle_beta   90.00
_cell.angle_gamma   90.00
#
_symmetry.space_group_name_H-M   'P 1'
#
loop_
_entity.id
_entity.type
_entity.pdbx_description
1 polymer ?
#
loop_
_entity_poly.entity_id
_entity_poly.type
_entity_poly.pdbx_seq_one_letter_code
_entity_poly.pdbx_strand_id
1 'polypeptide(L)'
;MENMSFTKALAQNQRGFSLIEILIALTLLAIAGTFVVGRFNDTLIEGKIKSAKIQMSNLDARLKEFRRKCSFYPSTEQGLEALISKPTGGRECKDYPPNGFIDGDGIPKDPWDNDYVYESDGKTYNIYSYGDDGEAGGEGNEADIYLRAPKGGAAASGGGETGGEAAPAE
;
A
#
# COMPACT_ATOMS: atom_id res chain seq x y z
N MET A 1 3.46 11.42 -76.94
CA MET A 1 4.06 11.53 -75.60
C MET A 1 3.45 12.78 -74.99
N GLU A 2 2.32 12.61 -74.33
CA GLU A 2 2.23 12.36 -72.87
C GLU A 2 2.47 13.65 -72.09
N ASN A 3 1.71 14.04 -71.08
CA ASN A 3 0.40 13.66 -70.56
C ASN A 3 0.01 14.79 -69.58
N MET A 4 -1.28 14.87 -69.30
CA MET A 4 -1.92 15.65 -68.23
C MET A 4 -1.06 15.87 -66.97
N SER A 5 -1.08 17.08 -66.41
CA SER A 5 -2.14 17.41 -65.44
C SER A 5 -2.00 18.86 -65.01
N PHE A 6 -3.05 19.64 -65.27
CA PHE A 6 -3.33 20.83 -64.48
C PHE A 6 -3.57 20.34 -63.05
N THR A 7 -2.55 20.42 -62.20
CA THR A 7 -2.74 20.38 -60.75
C THR A 7 -3.64 21.54 -60.37
N LYS A 8 -4.94 21.26 -60.40
CA LYS A 8 -5.98 22.09 -59.81
C LYS A 8 -5.65 22.09 -58.33
N ALA A 9 -4.90 23.11 -57.89
CA ALA A 9 -4.72 23.37 -56.47
C ALA A 9 -6.12 23.48 -55.90
N LEU A 10 -6.56 22.45 -55.18
CA LEU A 10 -7.70 22.53 -54.31
C LEU A 10 -7.30 23.64 -53.35
N ALA A 11 -7.79 24.86 -53.60
CA ALA A 11 -7.77 25.93 -52.63
C ALA A 11 -8.57 25.37 -51.46
N GLN A 12 -7.86 24.71 -50.55
CA GLN A 12 -8.42 24.23 -49.31
C GLN A 12 -8.93 25.48 -48.63
N ASN A 13 -10.25 25.57 -48.59
CA ASN A 13 -10.96 26.66 -47.97
C ASN A 13 -10.58 26.63 -46.49
N GLN A 14 -9.49 27.32 -46.14
CA GLN A 14 -9.05 27.52 -44.77
C GLN A 14 -10.06 28.46 -44.12
N ARG A 15 -11.24 27.92 -43.82
CA ARG A 15 -12.21 28.52 -42.94
C ARG A 15 -11.55 28.55 -41.58
N GLY A 16 -10.94 29.68 -41.24
CA GLY A 16 -10.45 29.94 -39.90
C GLY A 16 -11.58 29.76 -38.89
N PHE A 17 -11.21 29.29 -37.69
CA PHE A 17 -12.16 29.12 -36.59
C PHE A 17 -12.90 30.43 -36.30
N SER A 18 -14.21 30.32 -36.06
CA SER A 18 -15.00 31.46 -35.63
C SER A 18 -14.67 31.83 -34.19
N LEU A 19 -14.71 33.13 -33.84
CA LEU A 19 -14.55 33.60 -32.46
C LEU A 19 -15.55 32.93 -31.51
N ILE A 20 -16.77 32.67 -31.99
CA ILE A 20 -17.81 31.98 -31.22
C ILE A 20 -17.41 30.55 -30.86
N GLU A 21 -16.63 29.88 -31.71
CA GLU A 21 -16.28 28.47 -31.59
C GLU A 21 -15.19 28.27 -30.55
N ILE A 22 -14.20 29.16 -30.54
CA ILE A 22 -13.21 29.26 -29.47
C ILE A 22 -13.90 29.61 -28.15
N LEU A 23 -14.86 30.54 -28.16
CA LEU A 23 -15.61 30.92 -26.96
C LEU A 23 -16.42 29.74 -26.40
N ILE A 24 -17.15 29.01 -27.25
CA ILE A 24 -17.89 27.82 -26.83
C ILE A 24 -16.94 26.75 -26.29
N ALA A 25 -15.81 26.48 -26.96
CA ALA A 25 -14.82 25.50 -26.51
C ALA A 25 -14.23 25.86 -25.14
N LEU A 26 -13.86 27.13 -24.92
CA LEU A 26 -13.38 27.61 -23.62
C LEU A 26 -14.44 27.51 -22.54
N THR A 27 -15.69 27.82 -22.87
CA THR A 27 -16.82 27.68 -21.92
C THR A 27 -17.02 26.22 -21.53
N LEU A 28 -16.97 25.30 -22.48
CA LEU A 28 -17.10 23.86 -22.22
C LEU A 28 -15.92 23.33 -21.42
N LEU A 29 -14.69 23.78 -21.68
CA LEU A 29 -13.51 23.42 -20.89
C LEU A 29 -13.58 23.97 -19.46
N ALA A 30 -14.12 25.19 -19.27
CA ALA A 30 -14.33 25.77 -17.95
C ALA A 30 -15.35 24.97 -17.13
N ILE A 31 -16.48 24.56 -17.76
CA ILE A 31 -17.49 23.72 -17.10
C ILE A 31 -16.94 22.32 -16.84
N ALA A 32 -16.33 21.69 -17.84
CA ALA A 32 -15.78 20.33 -17.73
C ALA A 32 -14.65 20.27 -16.69
N GLY A 33 -13.82 21.31 -16.59
CA GLY A 33 -12.73 21.40 -15.63
C GLY A 33 -13.19 21.29 -14.16
N THR A 34 -14.44 21.66 -13.86
CA THR A 34 -14.98 21.57 -12.49
C THR A 34 -15.29 20.13 -12.04
N PHE A 35 -15.49 19.20 -12.96
CA PHE A 35 -15.86 17.81 -12.66
C PHE A 35 -14.65 16.87 -12.53
N VAL A 36 -13.43 17.39 -12.72
CA VAL A 36 -12.20 16.59 -12.67
C VAL A 36 -11.64 16.55 -11.24
N VAL A 37 -12.36 15.91 -10.32
CA VAL A 37 -11.83 15.51 -9.00
C VAL A 37 -12.25 14.08 -8.74
N GLY A 38 -11.35 13.14 -9.01
CA GLY A 38 -11.60 11.72 -8.80
C GLY A 38 -11.33 11.31 -7.34
N ARG A 39 -12.24 10.50 -6.76
CA ARG A 39 -12.07 9.83 -5.47
C ARG A 39 -11.08 8.67 -5.57
N PHE A 40 -9.80 8.95 -5.79
CA PHE A 40 -8.77 7.92 -5.86
C PHE A 40 -8.05 7.68 -4.53
N ASN A 41 -8.29 8.50 -3.51
CA ASN A 41 -7.52 8.47 -2.26
C ASN A 41 -7.82 7.20 -1.44
N ASP A 42 -9.09 6.81 -1.33
CA ASP A 42 -9.51 5.71 -0.45
C ASP A 42 -8.96 4.36 -0.93
N THR A 43 -8.98 4.11 -2.24
CA THR A 43 -8.42 2.88 -2.84
C THR A 43 -6.91 2.79 -2.69
N LEU A 44 -6.20 3.94 -2.74
CA LEU A 44 -4.75 3.97 -2.50
C LEU A 44 -4.43 3.59 -1.06
N ILE A 45 -5.18 4.12 -0.09
CA ILE A 45 -5.00 3.83 1.34
C ILE A 45 -5.31 2.36 1.64
N GLU A 46 -6.43 1.82 1.14
CA GLU A 46 -6.75 0.40 1.27
C GLU A 46 -5.65 -0.49 0.67
N GLY A 47 -5.10 -0.06 -0.48
CA GLY A 47 -3.97 -0.72 -1.13
C GLY A 47 -2.72 -0.77 -0.25
N LYS A 48 -2.37 0.35 0.40
CA LYS A 48 -1.28 0.41 1.37
C LYS A 48 -1.54 -0.54 2.54
N ILE A 49 -2.68 -0.45 3.20
CA ILE A 49 -3.03 -1.33 4.35
C ILE A 49 -2.92 -2.81 3.96
N LYS A 50 -3.43 -3.18 2.78
CA LYS A 50 -3.34 -4.54 2.25
C LYS A 50 -1.90 -4.97 1.98
N SER A 51 -1.09 -4.09 1.39
CA SER A 51 0.33 -4.33 1.16
C SER A 51 1.05 -4.58 2.49
N ALA A 52 0.82 -3.75 3.51
CA ALA A 52 1.40 -3.92 4.83
C ALA A 52 1.06 -5.30 5.44
N LYS A 53 -0.21 -5.72 5.35
CA LYS A 53 -0.64 -7.05 5.82
C LYS A 53 0.03 -8.20 5.09
N ILE A 54 0.22 -8.08 3.76
CA ILE A 54 0.91 -9.10 2.96
C ILE A 54 2.38 -9.19 3.39
N GLN A 55 3.06 -8.06 3.54
CA GLN A 55 4.46 -8.03 3.98
C GLN A 55 4.62 -8.63 5.39
N MET A 56 3.78 -8.24 6.34
CA MET A 56 3.77 -8.83 7.68
C MET A 56 3.46 -10.34 7.65
N SER A 57 2.57 -10.80 6.76
CA SER A 57 2.31 -12.24 6.58
C SER A 57 3.53 -12.99 6.02
N ASN A 58 4.33 -12.35 5.17
CA ASN A 58 5.58 -12.95 4.68
C ASN A 58 6.61 -13.04 5.82
N LEU A 59 6.73 -11.99 6.65
CA LEU A 59 7.58 -12.01 7.83
C LEU A 59 7.13 -13.07 8.84
N ASP A 60 5.83 -13.26 9.04
CA ASP A 60 5.28 -14.34 9.88
C ASP A 60 5.74 -15.73 9.41
N ALA A 61 5.70 -15.99 8.10
CA ALA A 61 6.16 -17.26 7.56
C ALA A 61 7.64 -17.52 7.90
N ARG A 62 8.49 -16.47 7.82
CA ARG A 62 9.91 -16.58 8.15
C ARG A 62 10.15 -16.74 9.65
N LEU A 63 9.41 -16.03 10.49
CA LEU A 63 9.47 -16.19 11.95
C LEU A 63 9.05 -17.60 12.37
N LYS A 64 8.00 -18.16 11.75
CA LYS A 64 7.58 -19.55 11.99
C LYS A 64 8.65 -20.55 11.59
N GLU A 65 9.33 -20.31 10.48
CA GLU A 65 10.46 -21.14 10.08
C GLU A 65 11.64 -21.02 11.05
N PHE A 66 11.96 -19.80 11.50
CA PHE A 66 12.95 -19.57 12.56
C PHE A 66 12.62 -20.40 13.78
N ARG A 67 11.38 -20.34 14.28
CA ARG A 67 10.94 -21.15 15.41
C ARG A 67 11.04 -22.64 15.13
N ARG A 68 10.75 -23.11 13.92
CA ARG A 68 10.88 -24.53 13.57
C ARG A 68 12.33 -25.03 13.71
N LYS A 69 13.31 -24.21 13.34
CA LYS A 69 14.74 -24.58 13.43
C LYS A 69 15.35 -24.30 14.80
N CYS A 70 14.99 -23.19 15.41
CA CYS A 70 15.59 -22.70 16.64
C CYS A 70 14.79 -23.09 17.90
N SER A 71 13.53 -23.52 17.74
CA SER A 71 12.55 -23.82 18.81
C SER A 71 11.98 -22.60 19.57
N PHE A 72 12.43 -21.39 19.28
CA PHE A 72 11.97 -20.12 19.86
C PHE A 72 11.90 -19.05 18.76
N TYR A 73 11.15 -17.97 18.98
CA TYR A 73 11.21 -16.77 18.13
C TYR A 73 12.34 -15.84 18.58
N PRO A 74 12.91 -14.99 17.69
CA PRO A 74 13.87 -13.96 18.09
C PRO A 74 13.32 -13.10 19.24
N SER A 75 14.18 -12.64 20.15
CA SER A 75 13.73 -11.69 21.18
C SER A 75 13.54 -10.28 20.59
N THR A 76 12.85 -9.40 21.31
CA THR A 76 12.69 -8.00 20.90
C THR A 76 14.05 -7.32 20.66
N GLU A 77 15.07 -7.62 21.45
CA GLU A 77 16.42 -7.05 21.29
C GLU A 77 17.16 -7.61 20.09
N GLN A 78 16.84 -8.84 19.68
CA GLN A 78 17.39 -9.45 18.46
C GLN A 78 16.67 -8.94 17.20
N GLY A 79 15.40 -8.55 17.34
CA GLY A 79 14.60 -7.93 16.29
C GLY A 79 14.32 -8.83 15.09
N LEU A 80 13.88 -8.20 14.00
CA LEU A 80 13.69 -8.86 12.70
C LEU A 80 15.03 -9.12 12.01
N GLU A 81 16.10 -8.45 12.42
CA GLU A 81 17.47 -8.59 11.92
C GLU A 81 18.01 -10.01 12.10
N ALA A 82 17.50 -10.73 13.12
CA ALA A 82 17.78 -12.15 13.34
C ALA A 82 17.34 -13.05 12.16
N LEU A 83 16.43 -12.58 11.31
CA LEU A 83 16.01 -13.28 10.10
C LEU A 83 17.03 -13.12 8.96
N ILE A 84 17.87 -12.09 8.99
CA ILE A 84 18.90 -11.85 7.97
C ILE A 84 20.22 -12.49 8.38
N SER A 85 20.66 -12.21 9.60
CA SER A 85 21.96 -12.64 10.10
C SER A 85 21.85 -13.33 11.44
N LYS A 86 22.80 -14.22 11.72
CA LYS A 86 22.80 -14.95 12.99
C LYS A 86 22.99 -13.96 14.15
N PRO A 87 22.05 -13.88 15.10
CA PRO A 87 22.15 -12.96 16.22
C PRO A 87 23.33 -13.33 17.12
N THR A 88 24.08 -12.32 17.59
CA THR A 88 25.27 -12.47 18.44
C THR A 88 24.97 -12.31 19.94
N GLY A 89 23.76 -11.87 20.29
CA GLY A 89 23.29 -11.71 21.67
C GLY A 89 22.04 -12.53 21.94
N GLY A 90 21.83 -12.92 23.21
CA GLY A 90 20.66 -13.68 23.64
C GLY A 90 20.78 -15.18 23.40
N ARG A 91 19.65 -15.85 23.12
CA ARG A 91 19.61 -17.30 22.91
C ARG A 91 20.07 -17.64 21.49
N GLU A 92 21.12 -18.46 21.39
CA GLU A 92 21.64 -18.90 20.10
C GLU A 92 20.75 -19.96 19.44
N CYS A 93 20.53 -19.79 18.14
CA CYS A 93 19.93 -20.82 17.30
C CYS A 93 20.97 -21.86 16.87
N LYS A 94 20.72 -23.14 17.17
CA LYS A 94 21.63 -24.24 16.85
C LYS A 94 21.68 -24.54 15.34
N ASP A 95 20.52 -24.61 14.69
CA ASP A 95 20.39 -24.93 13.26
C ASP A 95 20.12 -23.68 12.41
N TYR A 96 20.88 -22.61 12.66
CA TYR A 96 20.75 -21.38 11.87
C TYR A 96 21.25 -21.61 10.44
N PRO A 97 20.45 -21.33 9.40
CA PRO A 97 20.88 -21.47 8.01
C PRO A 97 21.99 -20.47 7.66
N PRO A 98 23.03 -20.86 6.90
CA PRO A 98 24.15 -19.98 6.60
C PRO A 98 23.76 -18.71 5.82
N ASN A 99 22.65 -18.76 5.08
CA ASN A 99 22.13 -17.65 4.27
C ASN A 99 21.02 -16.84 4.98
N GLY A 100 20.72 -17.13 6.25
CA GLY A 100 19.57 -16.52 6.94
C GLY A 100 18.22 -17.14 6.55
N PHE A 101 17.15 -16.53 7.05
CA PHE A 101 15.74 -16.94 6.82
C PHE A 101 15.04 -16.09 5.75
N ILE A 102 15.67 -15.02 5.29
CA ILE A 102 15.18 -14.15 4.21
C ILE A 102 16.26 -14.12 3.11
N ASP A 103 15.83 -14.43 1.89
CA ASP A 103 16.66 -14.29 0.70
C ASP A 103 16.47 -12.86 0.13
N GLY A 104 17.55 -12.12 -0.15
CA GLY A 104 17.50 -10.85 -0.90
C GLY A 104 17.67 -9.56 -0.10
N ASP A 105 16.85 -8.55 -0.38
CA ASP A 105 17.00 -7.11 -0.06
C ASP A 105 16.78 -6.70 1.42
N GLY A 106 16.80 -7.67 2.34
CA GLY A 106 16.63 -7.44 3.78
C GLY A 106 15.17 -7.40 4.25
N ILE A 107 14.93 -6.79 5.42
CA ILE A 107 13.58 -6.60 5.95
C ILE A 107 12.89 -5.50 5.13
N PRO A 108 11.72 -5.77 4.51
CA PRO A 108 11.01 -4.72 3.80
C PRO A 108 10.46 -3.69 4.77
N LYS A 109 10.48 -2.42 4.34
CA LYS A 109 9.77 -1.34 5.01
C LYS A 109 8.29 -1.38 4.69
N ASP A 110 7.49 -0.84 5.61
CA ASP A 110 6.07 -0.71 5.40
C ASP A 110 5.72 0.26 4.24
N PRO A 111 4.46 0.31 3.80
CA PRO A 111 4.01 1.20 2.70
C PRO A 111 4.16 2.71 2.95
N TRP A 112 4.55 3.10 4.15
CA TRP A 112 4.81 4.46 4.59
C TRP A 112 6.30 4.72 4.85
N ASP A 113 7.17 3.78 4.44
CA ASP A 113 8.62 3.81 4.59
C ASP A 113 9.11 3.72 6.06
N ASN A 114 8.25 3.24 6.96
CA ASN A 114 8.60 2.97 8.35
C ASN A 114 9.03 1.51 8.54
N ASP A 115 9.85 1.27 9.56
CA ASP A 115 10.22 -0.08 9.96
C ASP A 115 9.05 -0.76 10.70
N TYR A 116 8.87 -2.06 10.48
CA TYR A 116 7.87 -2.83 11.23
C TYR A 116 8.28 -2.96 12.69
N VAL A 117 7.30 -2.77 13.59
CA VAL A 117 7.51 -2.99 15.01
C VAL A 117 7.39 -4.47 15.31
N TYR A 118 8.39 -5.01 15.99
CA TYR A 118 8.46 -6.41 16.38
C TYR A 118 8.69 -6.55 17.89
N GLU A 119 7.80 -7.29 18.55
CA GLU A 119 7.89 -7.56 19.98
C GLU A 119 7.73 -9.05 20.24
N SER A 120 8.63 -9.65 21.02
CA SER A 120 8.55 -11.07 21.34
C SER A 120 9.10 -11.42 22.72
N ASP A 121 8.40 -12.36 23.37
CA ASP A 121 8.85 -13.05 24.58
C ASP A 121 9.59 -14.38 24.27
N GLY A 122 9.88 -14.65 22.99
CA GLY A 122 10.49 -15.86 22.48
C GLY A 122 9.55 -17.06 22.31
N LYS A 123 8.31 -16.99 22.79
CA LYS A 123 7.25 -18.01 22.59
C LYS A 123 6.15 -17.54 21.66
N THR A 124 5.79 -16.28 21.79
CA THR A 124 4.80 -15.54 21.01
C THR A 124 5.43 -14.23 20.55
N TYR A 125 4.84 -13.62 19.52
CA TYR A 125 5.33 -12.36 19.02
C TYR A 125 4.16 -11.55 18.45
N ASN A 126 4.34 -10.23 18.43
CA ASN A 126 3.49 -9.29 17.73
C ASN A 126 4.32 -8.61 16.63
N ILE A 127 3.65 -8.33 15.52
CA ILE A 127 4.19 -7.50 14.45
C ILE A 127 3.09 -6.55 13.98
N TYR A 128 3.44 -5.28 13.88
CA TYR A 128 2.53 -4.21 13.50
C TYR A 128 3.28 -3.05 12.83
N SER A 129 2.53 -2.19 12.16
CA SER A 129 2.98 -0.93 11.58
C SER A 129 2.11 0.19 12.16
N TYR A 130 2.72 1.34 12.44
CA TYR A 130 2.01 2.53 12.95
C TYR A 130 1.09 3.14 11.89
N GLY A 131 1.27 2.82 10.61
CA GLY A 131 0.44 3.37 9.54
C GLY A 131 0.94 4.72 9.04
N ASP A 132 0.01 5.60 8.66
CA ASP A 132 0.32 6.85 7.94
C ASP A 132 0.98 7.92 8.82
N ASP A 133 0.66 7.95 10.12
CA ASP A 133 1.19 8.93 11.07
C ASP A 133 2.58 8.54 11.62
N GLY A 134 2.91 7.25 11.60
CA GLY A 134 4.15 6.72 12.15
C GLY A 134 4.20 6.72 13.69
N GLU A 135 3.07 6.97 14.35
CA GLU A 135 2.96 7.05 15.82
C GLU A 135 2.07 5.95 16.38
N ALA A 136 2.22 5.65 17.67
CA ALA A 136 1.41 4.63 18.32
C ALA A 136 -0.03 5.11 18.50
N GLY A 137 -0.98 4.39 17.93
CA GLY A 137 -2.42 4.60 18.12
C GLY A 137 -3.13 5.01 16.84
N GLY A 138 -3.74 6.21 16.85
CA GLY A 138 -4.49 6.74 15.72
C GLY A 138 -5.90 6.16 15.52
N GLU A 139 -6.65 6.81 14.63
CA GLU A 139 -7.99 6.38 14.20
C GLU A 139 -8.10 6.38 12.67
N GLY A 140 -8.99 5.54 12.13
CA GLY A 140 -9.21 5.47 10.68
C GLY A 140 -7.95 5.07 9.91
N ASN A 141 -7.42 5.99 9.10
CA ASN A 141 -6.25 5.75 8.24
C ASN A 141 -4.90 5.85 8.98
N GLU A 142 -4.92 6.50 10.15
CA GLU A 142 -3.78 6.66 11.05
C GLU A 142 -3.74 5.52 12.08
N ALA A 143 -4.73 4.61 12.06
CA ALA A 143 -4.77 3.52 13.02
C ALA A 143 -3.66 2.48 12.78
N ASP A 144 -3.02 2.07 13.86
CA ASP A 144 -2.08 0.95 13.90
C ASP A 144 -2.60 -0.30 13.17
N ILE A 145 -1.74 -0.91 12.36
CA ILE A 145 -2.07 -2.09 11.56
C ILE A 145 -1.36 -3.31 12.13
N TYR A 146 -2.13 -4.14 12.82
CA TYR A 146 -1.64 -5.38 13.41
C TYR A 146 -1.81 -6.58 12.46
N LEU A 147 -0.81 -7.47 12.42
CA LEU A 147 -0.96 -8.76 11.73
C LEU A 147 -2.04 -9.64 12.39
N ARG A 148 -2.12 -9.59 13.72
CA ARG A 148 -3.12 -10.31 14.53
C ARG A 148 -3.64 -9.36 15.59
N ALA A 149 -4.95 -9.40 15.85
CA ALA A 149 -5.54 -8.58 16.89
C ALA A 149 -4.83 -8.82 18.25
N PRO A 150 -4.43 -7.75 18.96
CA PRO A 150 -3.76 -7.88 20.25
C PRO A 150 -4.69 -8.55 21.27
N LYS A 151 -4.15 -9.52 22.05
CA LYS A 151 -4.90 -10.15 23.15
C LYS A 151 -4.91 -9.23 24.37
N GLY A 152 -5.80 -8.26 24.35
CA GLY A 152 -5.97 -7.26 25.41
C GLY A 152 -6.30 -5.90 24.84
N GLY A 153 -7.59 -5.71 24.52
CA GLY A 153 -8.27 -4.46 24.18
C GLY A 153 -7.44 -3.21 23.83
N ALA A 154 -7.32 -2.97 22.53
CA ALA A 154 -7.48 -1.66 21.90
C ALA A 154 -7.61 -1.88 20.38
N ALA A 155 -8.65 -2.61 19.97
CA ALA A 155 -9.08 -2.55 18.58
C ALA A 155 -9.76 -1.20 18.42
N ALA A 156 -9.02 -0.20 17.94
CA ALA A 156 -9.57 1.06 17.52
C ALA A 156 -10.71 0.77 16.52
N SER A 157 -11.89 1.23 16.89
CA SER A 157 -13.12 1.09 16.14
C SER A 157 -13.06 1.92 14.86
N GLY A 158 -13.49 1.32 13.75
CA GLY A 158 -13.92 2.00 12.54
C GLY A 158 -14.54 0.92 11.65
N GLY A 159 -15.85 0.71 11.67
CA GLY A 159 -16.82 1.70 11.23
C GLY A 159 -17.25 1.34 9.80
N GLY A 160 -17.73 0.10 9.61
CA GLY A 160 -18.32 -0.34 8.35
C GLY A 160 -19.71 0.26 8.21
N GLU A 161 -19.79 1.52 7.78
CA GLU A 161 -21.05 2.15 7.40
C GLU A 161 -21.43 1.64 6.00
N THR A 162 -22.14 0.50 5.97
CA THR A 162 -22.80 0.05 4.74
C THR A 162 -24.03 0.92 4.51
N GLY A 163 -23.89 1.91 3.62
CA GLY A 163 -25.02 2.60 3.01
C GLY A 163 -25.90 1.60 2.26
N GLY A 164 -27.06 1.28 2.84
CA GLY A 164 -28.11 0.48 2.24
C GLY A 164 -29.40 1.28 2.24
N GLU A 165 -29.51 2.26 1.34
CA GLU A 165 -30.77 2.90 0.98
C GLU A 165 -31.70 1.83 0.38
N ALA A 166 -32.69 1.41 1.16
CA ALA A 166 -33.74 0.51 0.73
C ALA A 166 -35.09 1.19 0.90
N ALA A 167 -35.70 1.60 -0.21
CA ALA A 167 -37.14 1.80 -0.38
C ALA A 167 -37.46 1.80 -1.89
N PRO A 168 -38.71 1.52 -2.33
CA PRO A 168 -39.89 1.09 -1.57
C PRO A 168 -40.55 -0.18 -2.13
N ALA A 169 -41.51 -0.74 -1.39
CA ALA A 169 -42.55 -1.60 -1.94
C ALA A 169 -43.88 -1.22 -1.30
N GLU A 170 -44.71 -0.49 -2.06
CA GLU A 170 -46.18 -0.58 -2.05
C GLU A 170 -46.65 -0.66 -3.50
#